data_AF-A0A959F9U5-F1
#
_entry.id   AF-A0A959F9U5-F1
#
_cell.length_a   1.000
_cell.length_b   1.000
_cell.length_c   1.000
_cell.angle_alpha   90.00
_cell.angle_beta   90.00
_cell.angle_gamma   90.00
#
_symmetry.space_group_name_H-M   'P 1'
#
loop_
_entity.id
_entity.type
_entity.pdbx_description
1 polymer ?
#
loop_
_entity_poly.entity_id
_entity_poly.type
_entity_poly.pdbx_seq_one_letter_code
_entity_poly.pdbx_strand_id
1 'polypeptide(L)'
;MQNAKKHEKHAKLTRPDSGNFGRMEWALLGAPCGRIQHIWQQLSRQLGDEYKIAYVDADHSRGEDQAATDPLHNSKAIYTDKIGYHQIQFRLDATPFTFRQWFNQQDVVLV
;
A
#
# COMPACT_ATOMS: atom_id res chain seq x y z
N MET A 1 16.32 29.42 -40.06
CA MET A 1 15.41 28.30 -40.39
C MET A 1 14.88 27.75 -39.07
N GLN A 2 13.59 27.94 -38.79
CA GLN A 2 12.97 27.48 -37.54
C GLN A 2 12.75 25.98 -37.63
N ASN A 3 13.33 25.24 -36.69
CA ASN A 3 13.27 23.78 -36.65
C ASN A 3 11.91 23.38 -36.04
N ALA A 4 10.92 23.07 -36.87
CA ALA A 4 9.62 22.62 -36.41
C ALA A 4 9.77 21.24 -35.73
N LYS A 5 9.48 21.16 -34.42
CA LYS A 5 9.47 19.89 -33.68
C LYS A 5 8.62 18.88 -34.44
N LYS A 6 9.21 17.72 -34.77
CA LYS A 6 8.54 16.59 -35.44
C LYS A 6 7.29 16.21 -34.65
N HIS A 7 6.12 16.24 -35.29
CA HIS A 7 4.85 15.88 -34.67
C HIS A 7 4.83 14.38 -34.33
N GLU A 8 4.75 14.05 -33.03
CA GLU A 8 4.53 12.69 -32.54
C GLU A 8 3.10 12.58 -31.99
N LYS A 9 2.38 11.50 -32.35
CA LYS A 9 0.97 11.29 -31.96
C LYS A 9 0.78 11.16 -30.44
N HIS A 10 1.76 10.62 -29.75
CA HIS A 10 1.74 10.44 -28.30
C HIS A 10 2.96 11.11 -27.70
N ALA A 11 2.76 11.80 -26.59
CA ALA A 11 3.86 12.33 -25.81
C ALA A 11 4.76 11.18 -25.36
N LYS A 12 6.06 11.30 -25.59
CA LYS A 12 7.06 10.35 -25.09
C LYS A 12 7.24 10.55 -23.59
N LEU A 13 6.32 9.96 -22.80
CA LEU A 13 6.35 10.01 -21.36
C LEU A 13 7.43 9.06 -20.82
N THR A 14 8.28 9.56 -19.94
CA THR A 14 9.18 8.71 -19.17
C THR A 14 8.36 7.89 -18.17
N ARG A 15 8.68 6.61 -18.06
CA ARG A 15 8.05 5.74 -17.06
C ARG A 15 8.42 6.28 -15.66
N PRO A 16 7.45 6.50 -14.76
CA PRO A 16 7.75 6.95 -13.41
C PRO A 16 8.49 5.85 -12.65
N ASP A 17 9.43 6.26 -11.80
CA ASP A 17 10.12 5.36 -10.89
C ASP A 17 9.13 4.84 -9.82
N SER A 18 9.23 3.57 -9.48
CA SER A 18 8.33 2.89 -8.54
C SER A 18 9.11 1.88 -7.71
N GLY A 19 8.86 1.88 -6.40
CA GLY A 19 9.31 0.84 -5.49
C GLY A 19 8.45 -0.43 -5.60
N ASN A 20 8.47 -1.24 -4.55
CA ASN A 20 7.79 -2.54 -4.52
C ASN A 20 6.26 -2.42 -4.36
N PHE A 21 5.79 -1.36 -3.70
CA PHE A 21 4.41 -1.13 -3.30
C PHE A 21 3.80 0.18 -3.88
N GLY A 22 4.62 1.13 -4.30
CA GLY A 22 4.22 2.48 -4.67
C GLY A 22 5.39 3.37 -5.11
N ARG A 23 5.08 4.62 -5.47
CA ARG A 23 6.11 5.58 -5.91
C ARG A 23 6.84 6.27 -4.77
N MET A 24 6.12 6.49 -3.67
CA MET A 24 6.63 7.12 -2.46
C MET A 24 6.52 6.10 -1.34
N GLU A 25 7.65 5.48 -1.02
CA GLU A 25 7.75 4.43 0.01
C GLU A 25 8.79 4.82 1.04
N TRP A 26 8.42 4.73 2.31
CA TRP A 26 9.33 4.93 3.44
C TRP A 26 9.43 3.63 4.23
N ALA A 27 10.65 3.14 4.39
CA ALA A 27 10.94 1.92 5.14
C ALA A 27 11.71 2.26 6.42
N LEU A 28 11.25 1.71 7.56
CA LEU A 28 11.97 1.74 8.82
C LEU A 28 12.46 0.32 9.13
N LEU A 29 13.76 0.19 9.36
CA LEU A 29 14.45 -1.08 9.60
C LEU A 29 15.36 -0.93 10.82
N GLY A 30 15.61 -2.03 11.54
CA GLY A 30 16.60 -2.06 12.64
C GLY A 30 16.08 -1.67 14.03
N ALA A 31 14.76 -1.61 14.23
CA ALA A 31 14.14 -1.44 15.56
C ALA A 31 13.11 -2.55 15.81
N PRO A 32 12.74 -2.83 17.08
CA PRO A 32 11.68 -3.78 17.40
C PRO A 32 10.35 -3.41 16.72
N CYS A 33 9.59 -4.41 16.24
CA CYS A 33 8.37 -4.20 15.45
C CYS A 33 7.38 -3.24 16.14
N GLY A 34 7.15 -3.42 17.45
CA GLY A 34 6.25 -2.53 18.21
C GLY A 34 6.70 -1.06 18.24
N ARG A 35 8.01 -0.79 18.24
CA ARG A 35 8.54 0.59 18.17
C ARG A 35 8.31 1.20 16.79
N ILE A 36 8.55 0.42 15.75
CA ILE A 36 8.31 0.83 14.36
C ILE A 36 6.82 1.13 14.17
N GLN A 37 5.94 0.23 14.61
CA GLN A 37 4.49 0.40 14.56
C GLN A 37 4.03 1.67 15.30
N HIS A 38 4.55 1.95 16.50
CA HIS A 38 4.22 3.16 17.24
C HIS A 38 4.59 4.45 16.47
N ILE A 39 5.77 4.49 15.85
CA ILE A 39 6.19 5.62 15.01
C ILE A 39 5.23 5.81 13.83
N TRP A 40 4.91 4.73 13.12
CA TRP A 40 3.99 4.79 11.99
C TRP A 40 2.58 5.22 12.39
N GLN A 41 2.10 4.79 13.56
CA GLN A 41 0.83 5.26 14.11
C GLN A 41 0.82 6.77 14.32
N GLN A 42 1.86 7.32 14.96
CA GLN A 42 1.97 8.78 15.17
C GLN A 42 2.01 9.54 13.85
N LEU A 43 2.81 9.06 12.89
CA LEU A 43 2.94 9.69 11.57
C LEU A 43 1.62 9.65 10.79
N SER A 44 0.92 8.51 10.80
CA SER A 44 -0.37 8.36 10.12
C SER A 44 -1.45 9.28 10.68
N ARG A 45 -1.38 9.61 11.98
CA ARG A 45 -2.29 10.58 12.61
C ARG A 45 -2.08 11.99 12.10
N GLN A 46 -0.82 12.39 11.89
CA GLN A 46 -0.48 13.74 11.43
C GLN A 46 -0.72 13.93 9.94
N LEU A 47 -0.51 12.89 9.12
CA LEU A 47 -0.57 12.99 7.67
C LEU A 47 -1.89 12.49 7.06
N GLY A 48 -2.71 11.74 7.82
CA GLY A 48 -3.87 11.03 7.30
C GLY A 48 -5.02 11.92 6.80
N ASP A 49 -5.05 13.18 7.22
CA ASP A 49 -6.08 14.15 6.78
C ASP A 49 -5.79 14.68 5.36
N GLU A 50 -4.52 14.81 5.00
CA GLU A 50 -4.09 15.34 3.69
C GLU A 50 -3.73 14.22 2.70
N TYR A 51 -3.18 13.11 3.20
CA TYR A 51 -2.64 12.05 2.36
C TYR A 51 -3.33 10.71 2.58
N LYS A 52 -3.51 9.97 1.48
CA LYS A 52 -3.92 8.55 1.54
C LYS A 52 -2.71 7.70 1.85
N ILE A 53 -2.70 7.13 3.05
CA ILE A 53 -1.58 6.32 3.54
C ILE A 53 -1.93 4.85 3.42
N ALA A 54 -0.97 4.04 3.02
CA ALA A 54 -1.01 2.59 3.12
C ALA A 54 0.09 2.13 4.09
N TYR A 55 -0.19 1.07 4.85
CA TYR A 55 0.75 0.47 5.79
C TYR A 55 1.10 -0.94 5.33
N VAL A 56 2.38 -1.29 5.43
CA VAL A 56 2.94 -2.59 5.02
C VAL A 56 3.74 -3.12 6.20
N ASP A 57 3.40 -4.34 6.65
CA ASP A 57 4.12 -5.02 7.73
C ASP A 57 4.32 -6.51 7.40
N ALA A 58 5.33 -7.11 8.00
CA ALA A 58 5.56 -8.55 7.97
C ALA A 58 5.31 -9.09 9.38
N ASP A 59 4.32 -9.96 9.52
CA ASP A 59 3.96 -10.52 10.82
C ASP A 59 4.99 -11.56 11.25
N HIS A 60 5.89 -11.13 12.15
CA HIS A 60 6.87 -12.00 12.79
C HIS A 60 6.38 -12.54 14.15
N SER A 61 5.17 -12.19 14.61
CA SER A 61 4.66 -12.56 15.92
C SER A 61 3.95 -13.91 15.91
N ARG A 62 4.70 -14.99 16.14
CA ARG A 62 4.13 -16.22 16.72
C ARG A 62 3.87 -15.98 18.21
N GLY A 63 2.65 -15.53 18.56
CA GLY A 63 2.07 -15.83 19.87
C GLY A 63 2.15 -14.78 20.99
N GLU A 64 2.31 -13.50 20.70
CA GLU A 64 1.96 -12.47 21.68
C GLU A 64 0.61 -11.86 21.30
N ASP A 65 -0.33 -11.94 22.23
CA ASP A 65 -1.64 -11.30 22.20
C ASP A 65 -1.47 -9.79 21.95
N GLN A 66 -1.37 -9.41 20.68
CA GLN A 66 -1.60 -8.04 20.26
C GLN A 66 -3.09 -7.81 20.42
N ALA A 67 -3.50 -7.46 21.64
CA ALA A 67 -4.79 -6.82 21.90
C ALA A 67 -5.00 -5.81 20.78
N ALA A 68 -6.05 -6.05 19.98
CA ALA A 68 -6.33 -5.44 18.70
C ALA A 68 -6.25 -3.91 18.74
N THR A 69 -5.03 -3.40 18.69
CA THR A 69 -4.75 -1.97 18.60
C THR A 69 -4.79 -1.72 17.12
N ASP A 70 -5.96 -1.29 16.65
CA ASP A 70 -6.26 -1.02 15.24
C ASP A 70 -5.02 -0.47 14.52
N PRO A 71 -4.31 -1.30 13.72
CA PRO A 71 -3.01 -0.93 13.21
C PRO A 71 -3.22 0.23 12.25
N LEU A 72 -2.87 1.44 12.72
CA LEU A 72 -3.03 2.69 12.02
C LEU A 72 -4.48 2.98 11.59
N HIS A 73 -5.30 3.52 12.49
CA HIS A 73 -6.69 3.98 12.23
C HIS A 73 -6.84 4.86 10.97
N ASN A 74 -5.79 5.59 10.59
CA ASN A 74 -5.82 6.50 9.45
C ASN A 74 -5.32 5.89 8.13
N SER A 75 -4.79 4.66 8.16
CA SER A 75 -4.39 3.98 6.93
C SER A 75 -5.62 3.59 6.10
N LYS A 76 -5.56 3.83 4.78
CA LYS A 76 -6.61 3.46 3.83
C LYS A 76 -6.45 2.03 3.32
N ALA A 77 -5.25 1.47 3.41
CA ALA A 77 -4.94 0.09 3.06
C ALA A 77 -3.86 -0.48 3.99
N ILE A 78 -3.99 -1.75 4.39
CA ILE A 78 -3.02 -2.44 5.22
C ILE A 78 -2.66 -3.75 4.53
N TYR A 79 -1.40 -3.91 4.18
CA TYR A 79 -0.83 -5.18 3.73
C TYR A 79 -0.09 -5.83 4.90
N THR A 80 -0.34 -7.11 5.10
CA THR A 80 0.39 -7.93 6.06
C THR A 80 0.84 -9.23 5.42
N ASP A 81 2.14 -9.47 5.45
CA ASP A 81 2.72 -10.76 5.09
C ASP A 81 2.57 -11.73 6.28
N LYS A 82 1.78 -12.79 6.13
CA LYS A 82 1.55 -13.81 7.16
C LYS A 82 2.22 -15.11 6.73
N ILE A 83 2.50 -15.99 7.69
CA ILE A 83 3.02 -17.32 7.38
C ILE A 83 1.96 -18.11 6.59
N GLY A 84 2.24 -18.33 5.30
CA GLY A 84 1.42 -19.15 4.40
C GLY A 84 0.39 -18.38 3.57
N TYR A 85 0.19 -17.07 3.81
CA TYR A 85 -0.71 -16.25 3.01
C TYR A 85 -0.40 -14.76 3.15
N HIS A 86 -0.86 -13.97 2.18
CA HIS A 86 -0.82 -12.51 2.27
C HIS A 86 -2.20 -11.96 2.56
N GLN A 87 -2.29 -10.97 3.44
CA GLN A 87 -3.55 -10.32 3.81
C GLN A 87 -3.52 -8.86 3.40
N ILE A 88 -4.56 -8.41 2.69
CA ILE A 88 -4.76 -6.99 2.37
C ILE A 88 -6.12 -6.55 2.87
N GLN A 89 -6.14 -5.49 3.67
CA GLN A 89 -7.34 -4.89 4.22
C GLN A 89 -7.48 -3.47 3.67
N PHE A 90 -8.68 -3.12 3.20
CA PHE A 90 -8.98 -1.79 2.67
C PHE A 90 -10.07 -1.13 3.50
N ARG A 91 -9.91 0.17 3.79
CA ARG A 91 -10.95 1.03 4.36
C ARG A 91 -11.50 2.03 3.33
N LEU A 92 -11.35 1.70 2.06
CA LEU A 92 -11.82 2.48 0.92
C LEU A 92 -13.12 1.87 0.41
N ASP A 93 -13.98 2.70 -0.19
CA ASP A 93 -15.16 2.22 -0.91
C ASP A 93 -14.73 1.39 -2.11
N ALA A 94 -14.77 0.07 -1.95
CA ALA A 94 -14.41 -0.86 -3.00
C ALA A 94 -15.50 -0.86 -4.08
N THR A 95 -15.11 -0.50 -5.31
CA THR A 95 -16.01 -0.53 -6.46
C THR A 95 -15.98 -1.90 -7.12
N PRO A 96 -16.99 -2.28 -7.92
CA PRO A 96 -16.93 -3.50 -8.72
C PRO A 96 -15.67 -3.59 -9.60
N PHE A 97 -15.13 -2.46 -10.07
CA PHE A 97 -13.88 -2.42 -10.83
C PHE A 97 -12.67 -2.81 -9.97
N THR A 98 -12.64 -2.37 -8.72
CA THR A 98 -11.61 -2.73 -7.75
C THR A 98 -11.61 -4.24 -7.49
N PHE A 99 -12.78 -4.81 -7.21
CA PHE A 99 -12.91 -6.25 -6.98
C PHE A 99 -12.49 -7.07 -8.20
N ARG A 100 -12.93 -6.66 -9.40
CA ARG A 100 -12.51 -7.33 -10.64
C ARG A 100 -10.99 -7.37 -10.75
N GLN A 101 -10.29 -6.26 -10.49
CA GLN A 101 -8.83 -6.23 -10.55
C GLN A 101 -8.18 -7.30 -9.66
N TRP A 102 -8.74 -7.57 -8.47
CA TRP A 102 -8.19 -8.57 -7.55
C TRP A 102 -8.51 -10.01 -7.95
N PHE A 103 -9.69 -10.27 -8.50
CA PHE A 103 -10.12 -11.61 -8.88
C PHE A 103 -9.77 -11.99 -10.33
N ASN A 104 -9.20 -11.08 -11.11
CA ASN A 104 -8.87 -11.30 -12.53
C ASN A 104 -7.92 -12.47 -12.80
N GLN A 105 -7.19 -12.95 -11.79
CA GLN A 105 -6.28 -14.09 -11.91
C GLN A 105 -6.91 -15.43 -11.53
N GLN A 106 -8.20 -15.46 -11.18
CA GLN A 106 -8.90 -16.67 -10.78
C GLN A 106 -9.78 -17.18 -11.92
N ASP A 107 -9.76 -18.49 -12.16
CA ASP A 107 -10.63 -19.12 -13.15
C ASP A 107 -12.09 -19.20 -12.68
N VAL A 108 -12.30 -19.31 -11.35
CA VAL A 108 -13.61 -19.38 -10.71
C VAL A 108 -13.60 -18.57 -9.41
N VAL A 109 -14.66 -17.77 -9.18
CA VAL A 109 -14.89 -17.06 -7.92
C VAL A 109 -16.13 -17.65 -7.25
N LEU A 110 -15.93 -18.27 -6.08
CA LEU A 110 -17.01 -18.78 -5.23
C LEU A 110 -17.44 -17.66 -4.27
N VAL A 111 -18.73 -17.35 -4.25
CA VAL A 111 -19.34 -16.28 -3.44
C VAL A 111 -20.36 -16.85 -2.48
#